data_AF-U6MYE9-F1
#
_entry.id   AF-U6MYE9-F1
#
_cell.length_a   1.000
_cell.length_b   1.000
_cell.length_c   1.000
_cell.angle_alpha   90.00
_cell.angle_beta   90.00
_cell.angle_gamma   90.00
#
_symmetry.space_group_name_H-M   'P 1'
#
loop_
_entity.id
_entity.type
_entity.pdbx_description
1 polymer ?
#
loop_
_entity_poly.entity_id
_entity_poly.type
_entity_poly.pdbx_seq_one_letter_code
_entity_poly.pdbx_strand_id
1 'polypeptide(L)'
;MDLSPLAMVSPCDCTVSVLGEVCGDRVPQLMYCVLHLAPHHYHHFHAPCDFTQTVRRHMHGECLPVFRSFLSKFNDIFSVQERVVLSGCWKGGALHIAAVAACNVGDIRLDREPDLRTNQDRVVLRHLGGDVDIRTYRGKP
;
A
#
# COMPACT_ATOMS: atom_id res chain seq x y z
N MET A 1 -9.73 -25.73 9.40
CA MET A 1 -10.72 -25.24 8.41
C MET A 1 -10.04 -25.29 7.07
N ASP A 2 -10.62 -26.02 6.12
CA ASP A 2 -10.11 -26.06 4.75
C ASP A 2 -10.60 -24.80 4.04
N LEU A 3 -9.73 -23.80 3.94
CA LEU A 3 -10.04 -22.55 3.25
C LEU A 3 -9.95 -22.79 1.73
N SER A 4 -10.83 -22.12 0.98
CA SER A 4 -10.73 -22.11 -0.49
C SER A 4 -9.30 -21.75 -0.91
N PRO A 5 -8.77 -22.37 -1.97
CA PRO A 5 -7.45 -22.00 -2.49
C PRO A 5 -7.38 -20.56 -3.03
N LEU A 6 -8.53 -19.89 -3.18
CA LEU A 6 -8.64 -18.48 -3.55
C LEU A 6 -8.93 -17.57 -2.35
N ALA A 7 -8.94 -18.12 -1.12
CA ALA A 7 -9.10 -17.31 0.07
C ALA A 7 -7.83 -16.48 0.31
N MET A 8 -8.04 -15.23 0.71
CA MET A 8 -7.02 -14.37 1.29
C MET A 8 -7.30 -14.24 2.78
N VAL A 9 -6.23 -14.16 3.58
CA VAL A 9 -6.33 -13.81 5.00
C VAL A 9 -6.07 -12.32 5.19
N SER A 10 -6.49 -11.77 6.33
CA SER A 10 -6.14 -10.38 6.66
C SER A 10 -4.60 -10.26 6.74
N PRO A 11 -3.99 -9.26 6.06
CA PRO A 11 -2.53 -9.09 6.06
C PRO A 11 -2.00 -8.51 7.38
N CYS A 12 -2.86 -7.87 8.18
CA CYS A 12 -2.48 -7.22 9.44
C CYS A 12 -3.65 -7.14 10.42
N ASP A 13 -3.34 -6.77 11.65
CA ASP A 13 -4.33 -6.37 12.66
C ASP A 13 -4.84 -4.97 12.32
N CYS A 14 -6.10 -4.88 11.89
CA CYS A 14 -6.64 -3.65 11.32
C CYS A 14 -8.17 -3.60 11.33
N THR A 15 -8.70 -2.41 11.08
CA THR A 15 -10.12 -2.25 10.73
C THR A 15 -10.27 -2.06 9.22
N VAL A 16 -11.28 -2.71 8.64
CA VAL A 16 -11.70 -2.45 7.27
C VAL A 16 -12.41 -1.10 7.23
N SER A 17 -11.81 -0.13 6.55
CA SER A 17 -12.38 1.21 6.40
C SER A 17 -13.28 1.30 5.17
N VAL A 18 -12.86 0.69 4.06
CA VAL A 18 -13.59 0.65 2.80
C VAL A 18 -13.37 -0.70 2.16
N LEU A 19 -14.43 -1.27 1.59
CA LEU A 19 -14.38 -2.37 0.64
C LEU A 19 -15.12 -1.91 -0.60
N GLY A 20 -14.55 -2.15 -1.78
CA GLY A 20 -15.18 -1.69 -3.01
C GLY A 20 -14.63 -2.35 -4.25
N GLU A 21 -15.20 -1.92 -5.36
CA GLU A 21 -14.85 -2.34 -6.69
C GLU A 21 -14.65 -1.10 -7.56
N VAL A 22 -13.65 -1.15 -8.43
CA VAL A 22 -13.42 -0.15 -9.48
C VAL A 22 -13.53 -0.84 -10.82
N CYS A 23 -14.47 -0.38 -11.63
CA CYS A 23 -14.59 -0.76 -13.03
C CYS A 23 -14.29 0.47 -13.88
N GLY A 24 -13.51 0.31 -14.95
CA GLY A 24 -13.25 1.40 -15.87
C GLY A 24 -13.03 0.88 -17.28
N ASP A 25 -13.35 1.70 -18.28
CA ASP A 25 -13.35 1.30 -19.69
C ASP A 25 -11.97 0.80 -20.20
N ARG A 26 -10.88 1.18 -19.51
CA ARG A 26 -9.50 0.83 -19.85
C ARG A 26 -8.74 0.10 -18.74
N VAL A 27 -9.40 -0.23 -17.64
CA VAL A 27 -8.80 -0.94 -16.51
C VAL A 27 -9.62 -2.19 -16.18
N PRO A 28 -8.99 -3.33 -15.91
CA PRO A 28 -9.73 -4.51 -15.49
C PRO A 28 -10.53 -4.20 -14.21
N GLN A 29 -11.62 -4.92 -14.01
CA GLN A 29 -12.40 -4.84 -12.77
C GLN A 29 -11.48 -5.17 -11.58
N LEU A 30 -11.32 -4.23 -10.67
CA LEU A 30 -10.45 -4.35 -9.50
C LEU A 30 -11.30 -4.35 -8.23
N MET A 31 -11.11 -5.37 -7.40
CA MET A 31 -11.58 -5.37 -6.03
C MET A 31 -10.51 -4.72 -5.15
N TYR A 32 -10.91 -3.84 -4.23
CA TYR A 32 -9.99 -3.21 -3.30
C TYR A 32 -10.56 -3.15 -1.89
N CYS A 33 -9.66 -3.11 -0.91
CA CYS A 33 -9.96 -2.92 0.49
C CYS A 33 -8.97 -1.91 1.07
N VAL A 34 -9.46 -0.96 1.88
CA VAL A 34 -8.65 0.00 2.62
C VAL A 34 -8.63 -0.42 4.07
N LEU A 35 -7.44 -0.76 4.57
CA LEU A 35 -7.21 -1.21 5.92
C LEU A 35 -6.59 -0.08 6.74
N HIS A 36 -7.16 0.19 7.91
CA HIS A 36 -6.66 1.21 8.82
C HIS A 36 -6.03 0.57 10.06
N LEU A 37 -4.74 0.87 10.26
CA LEU A 37 -3.97 0.42 11.42
C LEU A 37 -4.01 1.54 12.46
N ALA A 38 -4.78 1.33 13.52
CA ALA A 38 -4.84 2.26 14.62
C ALA A 38 -3.53 2.19 15.45
N PRO A 39 -3.19 3.23 16.23
CA PRO A 39 -1.94 3.26 17.00
C PRO A 39 -1.72 2.08 17.96
N HIS A 40 -2.80 1.41 18.39
CA HIS A 40 -2.74 0.25 19.29
C HIS A 40 -2.64 -1.10 18.57
N HIS A 41 -2.77 -1.14 17.24
CA HIS A 41 -2.65 -2.38 16.47
C HIS A 41 -1.19 -2.78 16.24
N TYR A 42 -0.98 -4.02 15.85
CA TYR A 42 0.29 -4.48 15.31
C TYR A 42 0.57 -3.83 13.95
N HIS A 43 1.71 -3.13 13.82
CA HIS A 43 2.05 -2.32 12.64
C HIS A 43 2.89 -3.05 11.59
N HIS A 44 3.11 -4.36 11.72
CA HIS A 44 3.64 -5.13 10.58
C HIS A 44 2.47 -5.62 9.73
N PHE A 45 2.75 -5.75 8.43
CA PHE A 45 1.82 -6.33 7.48
C PHE A 45 2.52 -7.47 6.74
N HIS A 46 1.72 -8.47 6.38
CA HIS A 46 2.18 -9.69 5.74
C HIS A 46 1.48 -9.86 4.39
N ALA A 47 2.03 -10.73 3.55
CA ALA A 47 1.32 -11.14 2.35
C ALA A 47 0.01 -11.87 2.75
N PRO A 48 -1.16 -11.49 2.21
CA PRO A 48 -2.45 -12.08 2.57
C PRO A 48 -2.67 -13.46 1.92
N CYS A 49 -1.78 -13.87 1.02
CA CYS A 49 -1.79 -15.14 0.29
C CYS A 49 -0.38 -15.41 -0.26
N ASP A 50 -0.21 -16.52 -0.97
CA ASP A 50 1.01 -16.81 -1.74
C ASP A 50 1.18 -15.77 -2.86
N PHE A 51 1.91 -14.71 -2.54
CA PHE A 51 2.12 -13.54 -3.38
C PHE A 51 3.55 -13.50 -3.92
N THR A 52 3.65 -13.51 -5.25
CA THR A 52 4.92 -13.33 -5.96
C THR A 52 5.05 -11.89 -6.43
N GLN A 53 5.79 -11.09 -5.66
CA GLN A 53 6.10 -9.69 -5.98
C GLN A 53 7.03 -9.59 -7.19
N THR A 54 6.67 -8.77 -8.17
CA THR A 54 7.45 -8.54 -9.40
C THR A 54 7.92 -7.10 -9.55
N VAL A 55 7.22 -6.13 -8.95
CA VAL A 55 7.59 -4.71 -9.00
C VAL A 55 7.31 -4.05 -7.65
N ARG A 56 8.19 -3.14 -7.22
CA ARG A 56 8.01 -2.23 -6.09
C ARG A 56 8.13 -0.80 -6.58
N ARG A 57 7.10 0.02 -6.36
CA ARG A 57 7.09 1.45 -6.67
C ARG A 57 7.05 2.23 -5.36
N HIS A 58 8.05 3.06 -5.11
CA HIS A 58 8.03 4.03 -4.03
C HIS A 58 7.63 5.38 -4.61
N MET A 59 6.47 5.86 -4.18
CA MET A 59 5.92 7.14 -4.56
C MET A 59 6.12 8.09 -3.39
N HIS A 60 7.02 9.04 -3.57
CA HIS A 60 7.25 10.08 -2.59
C HIS A 60 5.99 10.94 -2.43
N GLY A 61 5.73 11.38 -1.21
CA GLY A 61 4.55 12.19 -0.86
C GLY A 61 4.67 12.77 0.53
N GLU A 62 3.53 13.17 1.10
CA GLU A 62 3.44 13.77 2.43
C GLU A 62 3.06 12.73 3.51
N CYS A 63 3.36 13.01 4.78
CA CYS A 63 2.89 12.21 5.92
C CYS A 63 1.76 12.94 6.66
N LEU A 64 0.58 12.97 6.06
CA LEU A 64 -0.56 13.73 6.58
C LEU A 64 -1.31 12.96 7.68
N PRO A 65 -2.07 13.64 8.55
CA PRO A 65 -2.91 12.96 9.52
C PRO A 65 -4.07 12.22 8.84
N VAL A 66 -4.43 11.04 9.34
CA VAL A 66 -5.49 10.18 8.77
C VAL A 66 -6.72 10.03 9.68
N PHE A 67 -6.91 10.94 10.65
CA PHE A 67 -8.10 10.90 11.50
C PHE A 67 -9.37 11.34 10.75
N ARG A 68 -10.53 10.79 11.15
CA ARG A 68 -11.81 10.92 10.40
C ARG A 68 -12.18 12.35 9.98
N SER A 69 -12.04 13.34 10.87
CA SER A 69 -12.42 14.73 10.56
C SER A 69 -11.46 15.43 9.59
N PHE A 70 -10.24 14.90 9.40
CA PHE A 70 -9.32 15.35 8.36
C PHE A 70 -9.67 14.69 7.03
N LEU A 71 -9.89 13.36 7.02
CA LEU A 71 -10.28 12.60 5.83
C LEU A 71 -11.57 13.13 5.19
N SER A 72 -12.54 13.58 5.99
CA SER A 72 -13.80 14.11 5.46
C SER A 72 -13.67 15.46 4.75
N LYS A 73 -12.53 16.14 4.87
CA LYS A 73 -12.29 17.48 4.31
C LYS A 73 -11.34 17.48 3.12
N PHE A 74 -10.59 16.40 2.93
CA PHE A 74 -9.57 16.28 1.89
C PHE A 74 -9.90 15.11 0.96
N ASN A 75 -10.22 15.42 -0.28
CA ASN A 75 -10.33 14.42 -1.34
C ASN A 75 -8.92 13.90 -1.68
N ASP A 76 -8.83 12.62 -2.05
CA ASP A 76 -7.62 11.98 -2.60
C ASP A 76 -6.37 11.99 -1.70
N ILE A 77 -6.55 12.03 -0.37
CA ILE A 77 -5.43 12.05 0.58
C ILE A 77 -4.41 10.92 0.35
N PHE A 78 -4.87 9.72 0.00
CA PHE A 78 -3.99 8.58 -0.26
C PHE A 78 -3.09 8.77 -1.49
N SER A 79 -3.51 9.60 -2.44
CA SER A 79 -2.73 9.94 -3.63
C SER A 79 -1.61 10.94 -3.30
N VAL A 80 -1.81 11.77 -2.27
CA VAL A 80 -0.84 12.76 -1.79
C VAL A 80 0.16 12.14 -0.82
N GLN A 81 -0.26 11.14 -0.05
CA GLN A 81 0.62 10.51 0.93
C GLN A 81 1.77 9.73 0.31
N GLU A 82 2.92 9.74 0.99
CA GLU A 82 4.02 8.85 0.67
C GLU A 82 3.55 7.40 0.75
N ARG A 83 3.91 6.59 -0.25
CA ARG A 83 3.46 5.19 -0.31
C ARG A 83 4.42 4.29 -1.05
N VAL A 84 4.39 3.02 -0.69
CA VAL A 84 5.14 1.96 -1.35
C VAL A 84 4.13 0.93 -1.86
N VAL A 85 4.11 0.74 -3.18
CA VAL A 85 3.22 -0.19 -3.86
C VAL A 85 3.99 -1.41 -4.32
N LEU A 86 3.60 -2.57 -3.81
CA LEU A 86 4.06 -3.88 -4.24
C LEU A 86 3.07 -4.42 -5.26
N SER A 87 3.57 -4.79 -6.43
CA SER A 87 2.78 -5.36 -7.53
C SER A 87 3.32 -6.73 -7.86
N GLY A 88 2.42 -7.66 -8.18
CA GLY A 88 2.79 -9.02 -8.51
C GLY A 88 1.58 -9.87 -8.85
N CYS A 89 1.76 -11.18 -8.68
CA CYS A 89 0.73 -12.17 -8.98
C CYS A 89 0.48 -13.07 -7.77
N TRP A 90 -0.74 -13.55 -7.67
CA TRP A 90 -1.18 -14.60 -6.77
C TRP A 90 -2.08 -15.58 -7.54
N LYS A 91 -2.60 -16.62 -6.89
CA LYS A 91 -3.42 -17.65 -7.56
C LYS A 91 -4.63 -17.10 -8.33
N GLY A 92 -5.28 -16.05 -7.82
CA GLY A 92 -6.44 -15.42 -8.45
C GLY A 92 -6.12 -14.29 -9.44
N GLY A 93 -4.86 -14.10 -9.83
CA GLY A 93 -4.45 -13.11 -10.83
C GLY A 93 -3.49 -12.04 -10.29
N ALA A 94 -3.66 -10.79 -10.73
CA ALA A 94 -2.83 -9.69 -10.26
C ALA A 94 -3.20 -9.31 -8.82
N LEU A 95 -2.18 -8.99 -8.00
CA LEU A 95 -2.37 -8.44 -6.66
C LEU A 95 -1.46 -7.22 -6.47
N HIS A 96 -2.02 -6.20 -5.83
CA HIS A 96 -1.31 -5.00 -5.44
C HIS A 96 -1.51 -4.76 -3.95
N ILE A 97 -0.42 -4.47 -3.24
CA ILE A 97 -0.44 -4.09 -1.82
C ILE A 97 0.19 -2.71 -1.73
N ALA A 98 -0.54 -1.74 -1.20
CA ALA A 98 -0.06 -0.37 -1.02
C ALA A 98 0.09 -0.06 0.47
N ALA A 99 1.34 0.04 0.95
CA ALA A 99 1.63 0.58 2.26
C ALA A 99 1.66 2.12 2.15
N VAL A 100 0.81 2.79 2.92
CA VAL A 100 0.66 4.25 2.87
C VAL A 100 1.16 4.83 4.20
N ALA A 101 2.12 5.74 4.11
CA ALA A 101 2.67 6.47 5.25
C ALA A 101 1.60 7.41 5.82
N ALA A 102 1.67 7.67 7.12
CA ALA A 102 0.81 8.63 7.79
C ALA A 102 1.58 9.45 8.83
N CYS A 103 0.98 10.54 9.32
CA CYS A 103 1.56 11.35 10.38
C CYS A 103 1.98 10.48 11.59
N ASN A 104 3.23 10.63 12.04
CA ASN A 104 3.91 9.85 13.08
C ASN A 104 4.23 8.37 12.75
N VAL A 105 3.68 7.83 11.66
CA VAL A 105 3.92 6.45 11.18
C VAL A 105 4.36 6.51 9.71
N GLY A 106 5.39 7.31 9.46
CA GLY A 106 5.85 7.64 8.11
C GLY A 106 6.83 6.62 7.52
N ASP A 107 7.56 5.90 8.37
CA ASP A 107 8.65 5.02 7.93
C ASP A 107 8.14 3.62 7.58
N ILE A 108 8.08 3.33 6.28
CA ILE A 108 7.71 2.04 5.69
C ILE A 108 8.99 1.24 5.42
N ARG A 109 9.09 0.08 6.06
CA ARG A 109 10.19 -0.87 5.87
C ARG A 109 9.69 -2.17 5.25
N LEU A 110 10.48 -2.74 4.36
CA LEU A 110 10.23 -4.04 3.76
C LEU A 110 11.43 -4.94 4.00
N ASP A 111 11.22 -6.14 4.55
CA ASP A 111 12.31 -7.07 4.90
C ASP A 111 13.21 -7.42 3.71
N ARG A 112 12.62 -7.52 2.51
CA ARG A 112 13.35 -7.83 1.27
C ARG A 112 14.00 -6.60 0.61
N GLU A 113 13.80 -5.41 1.15
CA GLU A 113 14.36 -4.15 0.64
C GLU A 113 15.04 -3.35 1.77
N PRO A 114 16.19 -3.82 2.28
CA PRO A 114 16.89 -3.13 3.36
C PRO A 114 17.39 -1.73 2.96
N ASP A 115 17.51 -1.48 1.65
CA ASP A 115 17.95 -0.20 1.08
C ASP A 115 16.82 0.80 0.86
N LEU A 116 15.55 0.38 0.98
CA LEU A 116 14.42 1.30 0.87
C LEU A 116 14.46 2.29 2.04
N ARG A 117 14.32 3.57 1.71
CA ARG A 117 14.26 4.67 2.66
C ARG A 117 13.02 5.50 2.36
N THR A 118 12.10 5.55 3.32
CA THR A 118 10.92 6.42 3.30
C THR A 118 11.02 7.50 4.36
N ASN A 119 10.08 8.44 4.39
CA ASN A 119 10.01 9.51 5.39
C ASN A 119 11.34 10.27 5.52
N GLN A 120 11.94 10.58 4.38
CA GLN A 120 13.17 11.36 4.31
C GLN A 120 12.80 12.85 4.28
N ASP A 121 13.54 13.68 5.01
CA ASP A 121 13.35 15.14 4.98
C ASP A 121 13.52 15.65 3.55
N ARG A 122 12.44 16.16 2.97
CA ARG A 122 12.45 16.69 1.60
C ARG A 122 12.55 18.20 1.64
N VAL A 123 13.59 18.74 1.00
CA VAL A 123 13.77 20.20 0.84
C VAL A 123 12.76 20.81 -0.15
N VAL A 124 12.04 19.99 -0.94
CA VAL A 124 11.10 20.45 -1.98
C VAL A 124 9.77 19.68 -1.92
N LEU A 125 8.67 20.43 -1.73
CA LEU A 125 7.29 19.96 -1.84
C LEU A 125 6.97 19.63 -3.31
N ARG A 126 6.76 18.34 -3.63
CA ARG A 126 6.45 17.87 -5.00
C ARG A 126 4.97 17.60 -5.20
N HIS A 127 4.12 18.60 -4.96
CA HIS A 127 2.68 18.54 -5.24
C HIS A 127 2.33 18.40 -6.75
N LEU A 128 3.31 18.18 -7.64
CA LEU A 128 3.16 18.14 -9.11
C LEU A 128 3.57 16.79 -9.75
N GLY A 129 3.61 15.71 -8.97
CA GLY A 129 4.05 14.38 -9.44
C GLY A 129 5.38 14.01 -8.80
N GLY A 130 5.32 13.14 -7.79
CA GLY A 130 6.51 12.64 -7.11
C GLY A 130 7.40 11.83 -8.05
N ASP A 131 8.70 11.85 -7.81
CA ASP A 131 9.58 10.82 -8.37
C ASP A 131 9.06 9.46 -7.93
N VAL A 132 8.90 8.55 -8.90
CA VAL A 132 8.56 7.16 -8.61
C VAL A 132 9.84 6.36 -8.71
N ASP A 133 10.35 5.90 -7.57
CA ASP A 133 11.47 4.96 -7.56
C ASP A 133 10.95 3.54 -7.79
N ILE A 134 11.30 2.95 -8.93
CA ILE A 134 10.79 1.67 -9.39
C ILE A 134 11.90 0.63 -9.30
N ARG A 135 11.63 -0.43 -8.56
CA ARG A 135 12.45 -1.65 -8.55
C ARG A 135 11.67 -2.80 -9.17
N THR A 136 12.27 -3.47 -10.14
CA THR A 136 11.69 -4.65 -10.79
C THR A 136 12.48 -5.89 -10.37
N TYR A 137 11.77 -6.92 -9.94
CA TYR A 137 12.34 -8.19 -9.53
C TYR A 137 12.27 -9.13 -10.72
N ARG A 138 13.38 -9.27 -11.44
CA ARG A 138 13.53 -10.31 -12.47
C ARG A 138 13.97 -11.59 -11.78
N GLY A 139 13.10 -12.60 -11.80
CA GLY A 139 13.37 -14.02 -11.54
C GLY A 139 14.67 -14.34 -10.80
N LYS A 140 14.78 -13.94 -9.54
CA LYS A 140 15.62 -14.70 -8.61
C LYS A 140 14.68 -15.65 -7.86
N PRO A 141 14.94 -16.97 -7.93
CA PRO A 141 14.19 -17.95 -7.16
C PRO A 141 14.26 -17.64 -5.66
#